data_AF-A0A383CW59-F1
#
_entry.id   AF-A0A383CW59-F1
#
_cell.length_a   1.000
_cell.length_b   1.000
_cell.length_c   1.000
_cell.angle_alpha   90.00
_cell.angle_beta   90.00
_cell.angle_gamma   90.00
#
_symmetry.space_group_name_H-M   'P 1'
#
loop_
_entity.id
_entity.type
_entity.pdbx_description
1 polymer ?
#
loop_
_entity_poly.entity_id
_entity_poly.type
_entity_poly.pdbx_seq_one_letter_code
_entity_poly.pdbx_strand_id
1 'polypeptide(L)'
;MGRISGTVCIISILVILMQASSAQAWWEKGHRIIAANAVAVLPDDMPGFFKKGAATLVRLSVQPDMWKEFGNELRRAESPDHYMDTEYLAPRPAALEFYKDRYVAMRNM
;
A
#
# COMPACT_ATOMS: atom_id res chain seq x y z
N MET A 1 -6.68 -30.47 -33.28
CA MET A 1 -6.52 -29.32 -32.36
C MET A 1 -7.28 -28.14 -32.95
N GLY A 2 -8.37 -27.70 -32.32
CA GLY A 2 -9.24 -26.66 -32.86
C GLY A 2 -8.55 -25.30 -32.88
N ARG A 3 -8.60 -24.58 -34.01
CA ARG A 3 -8.07 -23.21 -34.12
C ARG A 3 -9.00 -22.29 -33.35
N ILE A 4 -8.51 -21.69 -32.27
CA ILE A 4 -9.24 -20.63 -31.56
C ILE A 4 -9.28 -19.41 -32.49
N SER A 5 -10.47 -18.95 -32.85
CA SER A 5 -10.64 -17.75 -33.68
C SER A 5 -10.21 -16.51 -32.91
N GLY A 6 -9.58 -15.54 -33.58
CA GLY A 6 -9.20 -14.27 -32.97
C GLY A 6 -10.38 -13.54 -32.32
N THR A 7 -11.60 -13.71 -32.85
CA THR A 7 -12.84 -13.19 -32.27
C THR A 7 -13.12 -13.76 -30.88
N VAL A 8 -12.89 -15.06 -30.68
CA VAL A 8 -13.11 -15.73 -29.38
C VAL A 8 -12.10 -15.22 -28.34
N CYS A 9 -10.85 -15.00 -28.74
CA CYS A 9 -9.84 -14.38 -27.86
C CYS A 9 -10.23 -12.96 -27.45
N ILE A 10 -10.68 -12.13 -28.41
CA ILE A 10 -11.08 -10.74 -28.13
C ILE A 10 -12.27 -10.71 -27.18
N ILE A 11 -13.32 -11.52 -27.43
CA ILE A 11 -14.50 -11.59 -26.56
C ILE A 11 -14.07 -12.03 -25.14
N SER A 12 -13.20 -13.02 -25.03
CA SER A 12 -12.71 -13.51 -23.73
C SER A 12 -11.96 -12.42 -22.96
N ILE A 13 -11.08 -11.66 -23.62
CA ILE A 13 -10.35 -10.54 -23.00
C ILE A 13 -11.33 -9.45 -22.52
N LEU A 14 -12.31 -9.09 -23.36
CA LEU A 14 -13.31 -8.07 -23.00
C LEU A 14 -14.14 -8.50 -21.78
N VAL A 15 -14.57 -9.76 -21.72
CA VAL A 15 -15.30 -10.31 -20.57
C VAL A 15 -14.45 -10.28 -19.29
N ILE A 16 -13.15 -10.54 -19.38
CA ILE A 16 -12.23 -10.44 -18.22
C ILE A 16 -12.09 -8.98 -17.77
N LEU A 17 -11.90 -8.05 -18.71
CA LEU A 17 -11.76 -6.63 -18.39
C LEU A 17 -13.03 -6.03 -17.79
N MET A 18 -14.21 -6.49 -18.19
CA MET A 18 -15.49 -6.08 -17.59
C MET A 18 -15.66 -6.55 -16.14
N GLN A 19 -14.93 -7.58 -15.72
CA GLN A 19 -14.92 -8.07 -14.33
C GLN A 19 -13.82 -7.44 -13.48
N ALA A 20 -12.94 -6.63 -14.07
CA ALA A 20 -11.93 -5.91 -13.31
C ALA A 20 -12.63 -4.83 -12.46
N SER A 21 -12.69 -5.05 -11.15
CA SER A 21 -13.11 -4.01 -10.21
C SER A 21 -12.10 -2.87 -10.24
N SER A 22 -12.59 -1.62 -10.16
CA SER A 22 -11.69 -0.48 -10.01
C SER A 22 -10.94 -0.64 -8.69
N ALA A 23 -9.65 -0.97 -8.74
CA ALA A 23 -8.77 -0.82 -7.61
C ALA A 23 -8.62 0.69 -7.36
N GLN A 24 -9.48 1.25 -6.52
CA GLN A 24 -9.34 2.62 -6.06
C GLN A 24 -8.12 2.66 -5.15
N ALA A 25 -6.96 2.98 -5.73
CA ALA A 25 -5.78 3.29 -4.95
C ALA A 25 -6.15 4.37 -3.92
N TRP A 26 -5.70 4.18 -2.67
CA TRP A 26 -6.06 5.06 -1.57
C TRP A 26 -5.73 6.50 -1.90
N TRP A 27 -4.47 6.75 -2.30
CA TRP A 27 -3.91 8.09 -2.53
C TRP A 27 -4.35 9.06 -1.43
N GLU A 28 -4.35 10.37 -1.70
CA GLU A 28 -4.69 11.38 -0.69
C GLU A 28 -6.04 11.11 0.01
N LYS A 29 -7.10 10.84 -0.76
CA LYS A 29 -8.46 10.71 -0.22
C LYS A 29 -8.55 9.54 0.76
N GLY A 30 -8.01 8.39 0.37
CA GLY A 30 -8.00 7.19 1.20
C GLY A 30 -7.18 7.37 2.48
N HIS A 31 -5.96 7.92 2.36
CA HIS A 31 -5.11 8.21 3.51
C HIS A 31 -5.80 9.11 4.54
N ARG A 32 -6.46 10.18 4.08
CA ARG A 32 -7.18 11.10 4.97
C ARG A 32 -8.39 10.46 5.65
N ILE A 33 -9.17 9.66 4.92
CA ILE A 33 -10.35 8.96 5.49
C ILE A 33 -9.89 8.00 6.59
N ILE A 34 -8.88 7.17 6.32
CA ILE A 34 -8.36 6.23 7.33
C ILE A 34 -7.83 6.99 8.54
N ALA A 35 -6.99 8.02 8.33
CA ALA A 35 -6.40 8.77 9.43
C ALA A 35 -7.45 9.48 10.29
N ALA A 36 -8.50 10.04 9.68
CA ALA A 36 -9.58 10.70 10.42
C ALA A 36 -10.34 9.71 11.31
N ASN A 37 -10.65 8.52 10.80
CA ASN A 37 -11.30 7.47 11.58
C ASN A 37 -10.40 6.95 12.70
N ALA A 38 -9.11 6.72 12.42
CA ALA A 38 -8.14 6.28 13.42
C ALA A 38 -8.03 7.26 14.60
N VAL A 39 -7.99 8.56 14.30
CA VAL A 39 -7.93 9.61 15.34
C VAL A 39 -9.24 9.67 16.14
N ALA A 40 -10.39 9.48 15.50
CA ALA A 40 -11.70 9.51 16.17
C ALA A 40 -11.88 8.38 17.20
N VAL A 41 -11.15 7.28 17.06
CA VAL A 41 -11.23 6.10 17.94
C VAL A 41 -9.99 5.90 18.81
N LEU A 42 -9.14 6.93 18.96
CA LEU A 42 -7.97 6.84 19.84
C LEU A 42 -8.41 6.52 21.29
N PRO A 43 -7.78 5.54 21.95
CA PRO A 43 -8.15 5.16 23.31
C PRO A 43 -7.84 6.28 24.31
N ASP A 44 -8.40 6.17 25.51
CA ASP A 44 -8.28 7.20 26.55
C ASP A 44 -6.87 7.36 27.11
N ASP A 45 -6.07 6.30 27.06
CA ASP A 45 -4.67 6.28 27.46
C ASP A 45 -3.71 6.85 26.40
N MET A 46 -4.19 7.20 25.20
CA MET A 46 -3.33 7.84 24.20
C MET A 46 -2.83 9.21 24.67
N PRO A 47 -1.54 9.53 24.46
CA PRO A 47 -1.00 10.83 24.81
C PRO A 47 -1.82 11.96 24.21
N GLY A 48 -2.22 12.92 25.06
CA GLY A 48 -3.15 13.98 24.68
C GLY A 48 -2.70 14.85 23.50
N PHE A 49 -1.40 14.86 23.18
CA PHE A 49 -0.90 15.58 22.01
C PHE A 49 -1.40 14.99 20.69
N PHE A 50 -1.65 13.67 20.59
CA PHE A 50 -2.20 13.05 19.38
C PHE A 50 -3.66 13.46 19.18
N LYS A 51 -4.46 13.46 20.25
CA LYS A 51 -5.85 13.94 20.22
C LYS A 51 -5.93 15.42 19.85
N LYS A 52 -5.08 16.26 20.45
CA LYS A 52 -4.98 17.70 20.12
C LYS A 52 -4.45 17.95 18.70
N GLY A 53 -3.59 17.07 18.19
CA GLY A 53 -2.97 17.13 16.87
C GLY A 53 -3.77 16.47 15.74
N ALA A 54 -5.03 16.09 15.99
CA ALA A 54 -5.88 15.34 15.07
C ALA A 54 -5.85 15.85 13.61
N ALA A 55 -6.12 17.14 13.41
CA ALA A 55 -6.13 17.75 12.09
C ALA A 55 -4.76 17.69 11.40
N THR A 56 -3.68 17.83 12.18
CA THR A 56 -2.31 17.72 11.67
C THR A 56 -2.00 16.29 11.26
N LEU A 57 -2.38 15.27 12.04
CA LEU A 57 -2.20 13.86 11.68
C LEU A 57 -2.92 13.53 10.37
N VAL A 58 -4.18 13.93 10.23
CA VAL A 58 -4.95 13.72 9.00
C VAL A 58 -4.29 14.40 7.81
N ARG A 59 -3.81 15.64 7.97
CA ARG A 59 -3.12 16.37 6.90
C ARG A 59 -1.79 15.72 6.50
N LEU A 60 -1.03 15.23 7.47
CA LEU A 60 0.29 14.64 7.23
C LEU A 60 0.22 13.18 6.76
N SER A 61 -0.95 12.53 6.83
CA SER A 61 -1.13 11.13 6.44
C SER A 61 -0.76 10.80 4.98
N VAL A 62 -0.76 11.79 4.08
CA VAL A 62 -0.39 11.64 2.66
C VAL A 62 1.08 11.96 2.39
N GLN A 63 1.82 12.52 3.36
CA GLN A 63 3.18 13.01 3.12
C GLN A 63 4.16 11.93 2.66
N PRO A 64 4.13 10.67 3.16
CA PRO A 64 5.00 9.62 2.63
C PRO A 64 4.80 9.37 1.12
N ASP A 65 3.54 9.41 0.66
CA ASP A 65 3.22 9.33 -0.77
C ASP A 65 3.79 10.53 -1.53
N MET A 66 3.68 11.74 -0.97
CA MET A 66 4.20 12.96 -1.57
C MET A 66 5.72 13.00 -1.64
N TRP A 67 6.44 12.45 -0.66
CA TRP A 67 7.91 12.47 -0.62
C TRP A 67 8.54 11.80 -1.83
N LYS A 68 7.88 10.79 -2.40
CA LYS A 68 8.30 10.13 -3.64
C LYS A 68 8.36 11.09 -4.83
N GLU A 69 7.67 12.22 -4.81
CA GLU A 69 7.66 13.20 -5.90
C GLU A 69 8.84 14.17 -5.86
N PHE A 70 9.64 14.20 -4.79
CA PHE A 70 10.74 15.17 -4.62
C PHE A 70 12.10 14.67 -5.13
N GLY A 71 12.19 13.46 -5.71
CA GLY A 71 13.40 12.98 -6.37
C GLY A 71 13.55 11.45 -6.37
N ASN A 72 14.49 10.96 -7.18
CA ASN A 72 14.71 9.51 -7.35
C ASN A 72 15.17 8.81 -6.07
N GLU A 73 16.01 9.47 -5.26
CA GLU A 73 16.51 8.88 -4.01
C GLU A 73 15.40 8.75 -2.97
N LEU A 74 14.56 9.78 -2.82
CA LEU A 74 13.39 9.72 -1.94
C LEU A 74 12.37 8.70 -2.44
N ARG A 75 12.15 8.62 -3.76
CA ARG A 75 11.28 7.59 -4.34
C ARG A 75 11.78 6.18 -4.03
N ARG A 76 13.08 5.92 -4.18
CA ARG A 76 13.67 4.60 -3.87
C ARG A 76 13.58 4.27 -2.39
N ALA A 77 13.80 5.24 -1.51
CA ALA A 77 13.75 5.04 -0.07
C ALA A 77 12.31 4.78 0.44
N GLU A 78 11.33 5.52 -0.08
CA GLU A 78 9.94 5.46 0.42
C GLU A 78 9.10 4.38 -0.24
N SER A 79 9.32 4.06 -1.52
CA SER A 79 8.44 3.13 -2.25
C SER A 79 8.27 1.77 -1.58
N PRO A 80 9.32 1.09 -1.08
CA PRO A 80 9.19 -0.22 -0.44
C PRO A 80 8.33 -0.21 0.83
N ASP A 81 8.14 0.94 1.48
CA ASP A 81 7.30 1.04 2.69
C ASP A 81 5.79 1.12 2.36
N HIS A 82 5.42 1.18 1.07
CA HIS A 82 4.03 1.35 0.62
C HIS A 82 3.36 0.06 0.13
N TYR A 83 4.09 -1.05 0.06
CA TYR A 83 3.57 -2.34 -0.39
C TYR A 83 4.37 -3.50 0.23
N MET A 84 3.86 -4.71 0.05
CA MET A 84 4.57 -5.94 0.37
C MET A 84 4.41 -6.90 -0.80
N ASP A 85 5.52 -7.29 -1.39
CA ASP A 85 5.56 -8.25 -2.50
C ASP A 85 5.42 -9.68 -1.94
N THR A 86 4.17 -10.14 -1.88
CA THR A 86 3.80 -11.39 -1.21
C THR A 86 4.41 -12.64 -1.82
N GLU A 87 4.86 -12.58 -3.08
CA GLU A 87 5.55 -13.66 -3.77
C GLU A 87 6.91 -14.02 -3.14
N TYR A 88 7.51 -13.10 -2.38
CA TYR A 88 8.74 -13.36 -1.61
C TYR A 88 8.46 -13.95 -0.24
N LEU A 89 7.20 -13.95 0.22
CA LEU A 89 6.85 -14.64 1.44
C LEU A 89 6.84 -16.14 1.12
N ALA A 90 7.76 -16.89 1.73
CA ALA A 90 7.81 -18.35 1.61
C ALA A 90 6.40 -18.95 1.78
N PRO A 91 6.08 -20.12 1.18
CA PRO A 91 4.74 -20.72 1.22
C PRO A 91 4.19 -21.02 2.62
N ARG A 92 4.96 -20.73 3.67
CA ARG A 92 4.56 -20.75 5.07
C ARG A 92 4.84 -19.37 5.67
N PRO A 93 3.81 -18.53 5.89
CA PRO A 93 3.95 -17.26 6.60
C PRO A 93 4.62 -17.40 7.98
N ALA A 94 4.47 -18.56 8.62
CA ALA A 94 5.13 -18.88 9.89
C ALA A 94 6.66 -19.03 9.81
N ALA A 95 7.24 -19.12 8.61
CA ALA A 95 8.68 -19.19 8.38
C ALA A 95 9.30 -17.81 8.06
N LEU A 96 8.50 -16.74 8.08
CA LEU A 96 9.01 -15.39 7.87
C LEU A 96 9.85 -14.95 9.06
N GLU A 97 11.13 -14.72 8.80
CA GLU A 97 12.01 -14.07 9.75
C GLU A 97 11.83 -12.54 9.61
N PHE A 98 11.19 -11.93 10.60
CA PHE A 98 11.07 -10.49 10.66
C PHE A 98 12.40 -9.90 11.14
N TYR A 99 13.14 -9.30 10.23
CA TYR A 99 14.33 -8.54 10.58
C TYR A 99 13.94 -7.34 11.45
N LYS A 100 14.79 -7.02 12.43
CA LYS A 100 14.59 -5.91 13.38
C LYS A 100 14.37 -4.56 12.68
N ASP A 101 15.00 -4.36 11.52
CA ASP A 101 14.81 -3.20 10.67
C ASP A 101 15.16 -3.53 9.21
N ARG A 102 14.74 -2.65 8.29
CA ARG A 102 14.98 -2.79 6.85
C ARG A 102 16.47 -2.75 6.46
N TYR A 103 17.33 -2.11 7.26
CA TYR A 103 18.76 -2.02 6.97
C TYR A 103 19.48 -3.33 7.25
N VAL A 104 19.00 -4.13 8.20
CA VAL A 104 19.45 -5.51 8.40
C VAL A 104 18.99 -6.39 7.24
N ALA A 105 17.73 -6.26 6.81
CA ALA A 105 17.19 -7.05 5.69
C ALA A 105 17.98 -6.82 4.38
N MET A 106 18.25 -5.56 4.02
CA MET A 106 19.00 -5.23 2.80
C MET A 106 20.48 -5.67 2.80
N ARG A 107 21.09 -5.94 3.97
CA ARG A 107 22.49 -6.40 4.05
C ARG A 107 22.65 -7.90 3.85
N ASN A 108 21.56 -8.65 3.97
CA ASN A 108 21.55 -10.11 3.94
C ASN A 108 20.90 -10.69 2.66
N MET A 109 20.51 -9.81 1.72
CA MET A 109 20.10 -10.14 0.36
C MET A 109 21.30 -10.03 -0.59
#